data_AF-A0A9E5FHH0-F1
#
_entry.id   AF-A0A9E5FHH0-F1
#
_cell.length_a   1.000
_cell.length_b   1.000
_cell.length_c   1.000
_cell.angle_alpha   90.00
_cell.angle_beta   90.00
_cell.angle_gamma   90.00
#
_symmetry.space_group_name_H-M   'P 1'
#
loop_
_entity.id
_entity.type
_entity.pdbx_description
1 polymer ?
#
loop_
_entity_poly.entity_id
_entity_poly.type
_entity_poly.pdbx_seq_one_letter_code
_entity_poly.pdbx_strand_id
1 'polypeptide(L)'
;MDKISFKISLPIFLFSLACLANFHAQKTNKVLILGIDGCRVDALEKANTPNLDSLRSHGIFCSTSWHLGKTKSGPGWSSMLTGVWDPKHRVHDNRFSNHNFKQHPFFPSYLTKENPAFTSAIIVGWKSLYHISSKFGWGESHTAKNDDGCLLKTNEVLQNSNPDVLMIHFDNVDFTGHTSGFEPDNEKYIRAIETVDAQIGKLLYALKNRPEYLNENWLILSSTDHGGTGLNHSGNSVAERKIWWLASSPSLPVLEITATDPGSLFYPELPLKSELPTQYPAIVDITATALDHLLPGGLDPKIPLDGKSWLHLNPPQFPETWGAFTVSENDNKAIFTGKNLTIQQTIDTRKK
;
A
#
# COMPACT_ATOMS: atom_id res chain seq x y z
N MET A 1 72.55 7.10 60.88
CA MET A 1 71.08 7.01 60.97
C MET A 1 70.55 7.42 59.62
N ASP A 2 70.51 6.46 58.69
CA ASP A 2 70.15 6.70 57.30
C ASP A 2 68.62 6.57 57.12
N LYS A 3 67.99 7.60 56.54
CA LYS A 3 66.57 7.59 56.21
C LYS A 3 66.38 6.96 54.83
N ILE A 4 65.85 5.74 54.80
CA ILE A 4 65.37 5.07 53.59
C ILE A 4 63.96 5.61 53.28
N SER A 5 63.77 6.23 52.12
CA SER A 5 62.46 6.64 51.62
C SER A 5 61.91 5.59 50.65
N PHE A 6 60.78 4.97 51.00
CA PHE A 6 60.03 4.09 50.10
C PHE A 6 59.05 4.93 49.27
N LYS A 7 59.23 4.96 47.95
CA LYS A 7 58.21 5.44 47.00
C LYS A 7 57.29 4.27 46.66
N ILE A 8 56.04 4.33 47.11
CA ILE A 8 54.97 3.42 46.69
C ILE A 8 54.33 4.02 45.44
N SER A 9 54.55 3.41 44.27
CA SER A 9 53.82 3.74 43.04
C SER A 9 52.49 2.98 43.05
N LEU A 10 51.38 3.69 43.21
CA LEU A 10 50.02 3.16 43.10
C LEU A 10 49.67 3.00 41.60
N PRO A 11 49.22 1.83 41.11
CA PRO A 11 48.75 1.71 39.74
C PRO A 11 47.37 2.37 39.65
N ILE A 12 47.27 3.42 38.81
CA ILE A 12 46.00 4.03 38.43
C ILE A 12 45.25 3.02 37.55
N PHE A 13 44.29 2.30 38.13
CA PHE A 13 43.33 1.51 37.36
C PHE A 13 42.32 2.47 36.72
N LEU A 14 42.55 2.80 35.44
CA LEU A 14 41.56 3.47 34.60
C LEU A 14 40.38 2.50 34.38
N PHE A 15 39.35 2.62 35.22
CA PHE A 15 38.04 2.02 34.96
C PHE A 15 37.43 2.75 33.76
N SER A 16 37.59 2.22 32.55
CA SER A 16 36.85 2.69 31.39
C SER A 16 35.37 2.33 31.60
N LEU A 17 34.57 3.32 31.99
CA LEU A 17 33.11 3.23 31.92
C LEU A 17 32.75 3.10 30.44
N ALA A 18 32.58 1.88 29.94
CA ALA A 18 31.94 1.65 28.66
C ALA A 18 30.46 2.01 28.84
N CYS A 19 30.10 3.25 28.51
CA CYS A 19 28.71 3.62 28.26
C CYS A 19 28.21 2.76 27.09
N LEU A 20 27.60 1.61 27.40
CA LEU A 20 26.76 0.88 26.47
C LEU A 20 25.50 1.73 26.24
N ALA A 21 25.62 2.75 25.39
CA ALA A 21 24.47 3.35 24.77
C ALA A 21 23.83 2.25 23.92
N ASN A 22 22.68 1.73 24.36
CA ASN A 22 21.80 0.92 23.52
C ASN A 22 21.28 1.81 22.39
N PHE A 23 22.08 1.98 21.34
CA PHE A 23 21.57 2.38 20.05
C PHE A 23 20.67 1.24 19.58
N HIS A 24 19.37 1.33 19.86
CA HIS A 24 18.41 0.58 19.07
C HIS A 24 18.55 1.13 17.66
N ALA A 25 19.19 0.35 16.77
CA ALA A 25 19.21 0.68 15.35
C ALA A 25 17.76 0.89 14.91
N GLN A 26 17.48 2.06 14.32
CA GLN A 26 16.16 2.32 13.76
C GLN A 26 15.88 1.25 12.70
N LYS A 27 14.73 0.58 12.82
CA LYS A 27 14.32 -0.44 11.85
C LYS A 27 14.29 0.15 10.44
N THR A 28 14.72 -0.62 9.46
CA THR A 28 14.64 -0.21 8.05
C THR A 28 13.20 -0.26 7.60
N ASN A 29 12.65 0.88 7.16
CA ASN A 29 11.30 0.94 6.60
C ASN A 29 11.28 0.22 5.25
N LYS A 30 10.31 -0.68 5.09
CA LYS A 30 10.08 -1.48 3.88
C LYS A 30 8.61 -1.39 3.47
N VAL A 31 8.32 -1.49 2.18
CA VAL A 31 6.94 -1.52 1.65
C VAL A 31 6.72 -2.75 0.80
N LEU A 32 5.62 -3.46 1.04
CA LEU A 32 5.07 -4.49 0.16
C LEU A 32 3.74 -4.01 -0.40
N ILE A 33 3.60 -3.99 -1.72
CA ILE A 33 2.34 -3.67 -2.42
C ILE A 33 1.75 -4.97 -3.00
N LEU A 34 0.53 -5.29 -2.60
CA LEU A 34 -0.27 -6.41 -3.09
C LEU A 34 -1.36 -5.87 -4.02
N GLY A 35 -1.10 -5.88 -5.33
CA GLY A 35 -2.06 -5.47 -6.35
C GLY A 35 -2.85 -6.65 -6.89
N ILE A 36 -4.18 -6.61 -6.82
CA ILE A 36 -5.06 -7.66 -7.35
C ILE A 36 -5.89 -7.06 -8.49
N ASP A 37 -5.64 -7.49 -9.72
CA ASP A 37 -6.29 -6.94 -10.92
C ASP A 37 -7.78 -7.30 -10.98
N GLY A 38 -8.62 -6.32 -11.30
CA GLY A 38 -10.03 -6.54 -11.62
C GLY A 38 -10.89 -7.16 -10.50
N CYS A 39 -10.55 -6.96 -9.22
CA CYS A 39 -11.23 -7.58 -8.08
C CYS A 39 -12.33 -6.69 -7.51
N ARG A 40 -13.60 -7.07 -7.70
CA ARG A 40 -14.71 -6.31 -7.11
C ARG A 40 -14.75 -6.48 -5.59
N VAL A 41 -15.02 -5.38 -4.89
CA VAL A 41 -15.16 -5.38 -3.43
C VAL A 41 -16.29 -6.28 -2.95
N ASP A 42 -17.45 -6.30 -3.62
CA ASP A 42 -18.59 -7.12 -3.19
C ASP A 42 -18.35 -8.63 -3.40
N ALA A 43 -17.50 -9.00 -4.35
CA ALA A 43 -17.01 -10.37 -4.51
C ALA A 43 -15.94 -10.72 -3.46
N LEU A 44 -15.02 -9.79 -3.17
CA LEU A 44 -14.03 -9.95 -2.10
C LEU A 44 -14.71 -10.16 -0.74
N GLU A 45 -15.73 -9.36 -0.40
CA GLU A 45 -16.49 -9.49 0.85
C GLU A 45 -17.25 -10.82 0.98
N LYS A 46 -17.51 -11.51 -0.15
CA LYS A 46 -18.16 -12.82 -0.18
C LYS A 46 -17.17 -13.99 -0.19
N ALA A 47 -15.98 -13.79 -0.73
CA ALA A 47 -14.94 -14.81 -0.81
C ALA A 47 -14.35 -15.10 0.57
N ASN A 48 -13.85 -16.33 0.79
CA ASN A 48 -13.12 -16.66 2.00
C ASN A 48 -11.65 -16.21 1.88
N THR A 49 -11.32 -15.02 2.41
CA THR A 49 -10.00 -14.40 2.29
C THR A 49 -9.30 -14.17 3.63
N PRO A 50 -8.95 -15.24 4.38
CA PRO A 50 -8.41 -15.12 5.74
C PRO A 50 -7.08 -14.36 5.83
N ASN A 51 -6.28 -14.30 4.75
CA ASN A 51 -5.00 -13.60 4.78
C ASN A 51 -5.18 -12.09 4.61
N LEU A 52 -6.05 -11.65 3.70
CA LEU A 52 -6.47 -10.25 3.59
C LEU A 52 -7.24 -9.80 4.83
N ASP A 53 -8.11 -10.64 5.40
CA ASP A 53 -8.80 -10.36 6.67
C ASP A 53 -7.81 -10.17 7.82
N SER A 54 -6.75 -10.98 7.86
CA SER A 54 -5.67 -10.82 8.82
C SER A 54 -4.97 -9.46 8.66
N LEU A 55 -4.64 -9.04 7.44
CA LEU A 55 -4.06 -7.71 7.19
C LEU A 55 -5.02 -6.58 7.60
N ARG A 56 -6.31 -6.70 7.26
CA ARG A 56 -7.37 -5.76 7.63
C ARG A 56 -7.46 -5.57 9.15
N SER A 57 -7.30 -6.64 9.93
CA SER A 57 -7.30 -6.58 11.39
C SER A 57 -6.05 -5.95 12.04
N HIS A 58 -5.03 -5.61 11.24
CA HIS A 58 -3.76 -5.04 11.70
C HIS A 58 -3.43 -3.69 11.02
N GLY A 59 -4.45 -2.90 10.68
CA GLY A 59 -4.23 -1.54 10.21
C GLY A 59 -5.48 -0.82 9.74
N ILE A 60 -5.32 0.00 8.72
CA ILE A 60 -6.36 0.88 8.17
C ILE A 60 -6.92 0.24 6.91
N PHE A 61 -8.24 0.04 6.87
CA PHE A 61 -8.94 -0.52 5.73
C PHE A 61 -10.11 0.38 5.32
N CYS A 62 -10.28 0.58 4.02
CA CYS A 62 -11.40 1.27 3.42
C CYS A 62 -12.03 0.38 2.33
N SER A 63 -13.20 -0.20 2.59
CA SER A 63 -13.92 -1.03 1.60
C SER A 63 -14.68 -0.21 0.56
N THR A 64 -14.82 1.08 0.79
CA THR A 64 -15.49 2.01 -0.13
C THR A 64 -14.49 3.07 -0.60
N SER A 65 -13.31 2.61 -0.98
CA SER A 65 -12.42 3.43 -1.79
C SER A 65 -12.95 3.42 -3.22
N TRP A 66 -12.55 4.41 -4.01
CA TRP A 66 -13.11 4.63 -5.32
C TRP A 66 -12.02 4.90 -6.35
N HIS A 67 -12.03 4.14 -7.43
CA HIS A 67 -11.36 4.53 -8.65
C HIS A 67 -12.17 5.65 -9.31
N LEU A 68 -11.61 6.86 -9.29
CA LEU A 68 -12.23 8.06 -9.83
C LEU A 68 -11.80 8.35 -11.28
N GLY A 69 -11.30 7.34 -11.99
CA GLY A 69 -10.79 7.44 -13.35
C GLY A 69 -11.42 6.39 -14.25
N LYS A 70 -10.74 6.08 -15.37
CA LYS A 70 -11.20 5.01 -16.27
C LYS A 70 -10.93 3.65 -15.63
N THR A 71 -11.98 2.86 -15.42
CA THR A 71 -11.96 1.50 -14.83
C THR A 71 -11.33 0.47 -15.77
N LYS A 72 -10.07 0.72 -16.14
CA LYS A 72 -9.27 -0.03 -17.08
C LYS A 72 -7.87 -0.13 -16.53
N SER A 73 -7.23 -1.28 -16.72
CA SER A 73 -6.02 -1.61 -15.95
C SER A 73 -4.85 -0.66 -16.20
N GLY A 74 -4.61 -0.25 -17.45
CA GLY A 74 -3.57 0.73 -17.76
C GLY A 74 -3.69 2.04 -16.95
N PRO A 75 -4.83 2.75 -17.05
CA PRO A 75 -5.13 3.92 -16.22
C PRO A 75 -5.08 3.65 -14.71
N GLY A 76 -5.71 2.58 -14.22
CA GLY A 76 -5.78 2.26 -12.79
C GLY A 76 -4.40 2.02 -12.16
N TRP A 77 -3.59 1.13 -12.75
CA TRP A 77 -2.21 0.91 -12.31
C TRP A 77 -1.34 2.16 -12.43
N SER A 78 -1.54 2.97 -13.46
CA SER A 78 -0.82 4.25 -13.60
C SER A 78 -1.17 5.21 -12.46
N SER A 79 -2.45 5.33 -12.11
CA SER A 79 -2.90 6.16 -11.00
C SER A 79 -2.32 5.68 -9.66
N MET A 80 -2.38 4.38 -9.40
CA MET A 80 -1.83 3.78 -8.19
C MET A 80 -0.33 4.06 -8.04
N LEU A 81 0.45 3.85 -9.10
CA LEU A 81 1.92 3.84 -9.05
C LEU A 81 2.56 5.20 -9.26
N THR A 82 1.84 6.17 -9.80
CA THR A 82 2.32 7.57 -9.92
C THR A 82 1.79 8.47 -8.80
N GLY A 83 0.70 8.07 -8.12
CA GLY A 83 0.03 8.89 -7.11
C GLY A 83 -0.67 10.13 -7.68
N VAL A 84 -0.94 10.14 -8.99
CA VAL A 84 -1.68 11.19 -9.70
C VAL A 84 -2.76 10.58 -10.58
N TRP A 85 -3.77 11.34 -10.98
CA TRP A 85 -4.88 10.84 -11.82
C TRP A 85 -4.61 10.92 -13.33
N ASP A 86 -5.51 10.30 -14.12
CA ASP A 86 -5.49 10.22 -15.59
C ASP A 86 -5.05 11.50 -16.30
N PRO A 87 -5.53 12.72 -15.94
CA PRO A 87 -5.13 13.93 -16.67
C PRO A 87 -3.64 14.29 -16.52
N LYS A 88 -2.99 13.88 -15.41
CA LYS A 88 -1.55 14.12 -15.16
C LYS A 88 -0.69 13.05 -15.80
N HIS A 89 -0.98 11.76 -15.56
CA HIS A 89 -0.16 10.67 -16.10
C HIS A 89 -0.48 10.33 -17.57
N ARG A 90 -1.60 10.81 -18.12
CA ARG A 90 -2.02 10.71 -19.54
C ARG A 90 -2.17 9.30 -20.10
N VAL A 91 -2.32 8.30 -19.23
CA VAL A 91 -2.61 6.92 -19.66
C VAL A 91 -4.12 6.78 -19.75
N HIS A 92 -4.59 6.30 -20.90
CA HIS A 92 -6.02 6.22 -21.20
C HIS A 92 -6.49 4.82 -21.56
N ASP A 93 -5.56 3.89 -21.77
CA ASP A 93 -5.81 2.49 -22.08
C ASP A 93 -4.57 1.63 -21.82
N ASN A 94 -4.71 0.33 -22.12
CA ASN A 94 -3.74 -0.73 -21.86
C ASN A 94 -2.52 -0.71 -22.79
N ARG A 95 -2.43 0.26 -23.72
CA ARG A 95 -1.27 0.48 -24.60
C ARG A 95 -0.25 1.42 -23.98
N PHE A 96 -0.61 2.14 -22.90
CA PHE A 96 0.25 3.14 -22.26
C PHE A 96 0.79 4.21 -23.22
N SER A 97 0.12 4.44 -24.35
CA SER A 97 0.56 5.42 -25.35
C SER A 97 0.40 6.84 -24.82
N ASN A 98 1.34 7.74 -25.15
CA ASN A 98 1.34 9.16 -24.75
C ASN A 98 1.37 9.41 -23.22
N HIS A 99 1.84 8.44 -22.45
CA HIS A 99 2.03 8.60 -21.01
C HIS A 99 2.92 9.80 -20.67
N ASN A 100 2.75 10.37 -19.47
CA ASN A 100 3.57 11.46 -18.95
C ASN A 100 4.54 11.03 -17.83
N PHE A 101 5.01 9.78 -17.84
CA PHE A 101 5.91 9.25 -16.80
C PHE A 101 7.26 9.95 -16.66
N LYS A 102 7.63 10.86 -17.59
CA LYS A 102 8.79 11.74 -17.38
C LYS A 102 8.53 12.81 -16.32
N GLN A 103 7.31 13.33 -16.26
CA GLN A 103 6.91 14.37 -15.31
C GLN A 103 6.25 13.77 -14.06
N HIS A 104 5.55 12.65 -14.22
CA HIS A 104 4.91 11.89 -13.14
C HIS A 104 5.39 10.43 -13.18
N PRO A 105 6.65 10.16 -12.81
CA PRO A 105 7.19 8.80 -12.82
C PRO A 105 6.48 7.89 -11.82
N PHE A 106 6.69 6.58 -11.94
CA PHE A 106 6.34 5.68 -10.85
C PHE A 106 7.14 6.02 -9.60
N PHE A 107 6.49 5.90 -8.44
CA PHE A 107 6.97 6.47 -7.19
C PHE A 107 8.38 6.04 -6.74
N PRO A 108 8.91 4.85 -7.08
CA PRO A 108 10.27 4.52 -6.67
C PRO A 108 11.33 5.46 -7.28
N SER A 109 11.04 6.17 -8.38
CA SER A 109 11.91 7.25 -8.88
C SER A 109 12.13 8.37 -7.87
N TYR A 110 11.13 8.70 -7.06
CA TYR A 110 11.27 9.72 -6.03
C TYR A 110 12.22 9.23 -4.93
N LEU A 111 12.11 7.97 -4.53
CA LEU A 111 12.99 7.35 -3.52
C LEU A 111 14.45 7.32 -3.99
N THR A 112 14.71 6.80 -5.20
CA THR A 112 16.07 6.72 -5.75
C THR A 112 16.70 8.10 -5.97
N LYS A 113 15.88 9.14 -6.23
CA LYS A 113 16.36 10.52 -6.31
C LYS A 113 16.81 11.06 -4.94
N GLU A 114 16.05 10.80 -3.88
CA GLU A 114 16.40 11.22 -2.52
C GLU A 114 17.59 10.44 -1.97
N ASN A 115 17.65 9.13 -2.22
CA ASN A 115 18.76 8.28 -1.85
C ASN A 115 18.99 7.18 -2.91
N PRO A 116 20.07 7.25 -3.71
CA PRO A 116 20.38 6.27 -4.75
C PRO A 116 20.57 4.83 -4.25
N ALA A 117 20.73 4.61 -2.95
CA ALA A 117 20.81 3.28 -2.37
C ALA A 117 19.43 2.60 -2.22
N PHE A 118 18.32 3.33 -2.38
CA PHE A 118 16.99 2.71 -2.36
C PHE A 118 16.82 1.73 -3.51
N THR A 119 16.32 0.56 -3.16
CA THR A 119 16.08 -0.55 -4.09
C THR A 119 14.60 -0.83 -4.22
N SER A 120 14.15 -1.16 -5.42
CA SER A 120 12.74 -1.46 -5.69
C SER A 120 12.60 -2.56 -6.73
N ALA A 121 11.60 -3.41 -6.56
CA ALA A 121 11.28 -4.47 -7.50
C ALA A 121 9.76 -4.61 -7.70
N ILE A 122 9.36 -4.86 -8.95
CA ILE A 122 7.99 -5.18 -9.32
C ILE A 122 7.94 -6.51 -10.08
N ILE A 123 6.99 -7.37 -9.72
CA ILE A 123 6.76 -8.67 -10.35
C ILE A 123 5.35 -8.66 -10.95
N VAL A 124 5.26 -8.87 -12.28
CA VAL A 124 4.01 -8.69 -13.04
C VAL A 124 3.78 -9.80 -14.05
N GLY A 125 2.62 -10.45 -13.99
CA GLY A 125 2.20 -11.44 -15.00
C GLY A 125 1.71 -10.78 -16.30
N TRP A 126 1.05 -9.63 -16.17
CA TRP A 126 0.53 -8.87 -17.30
C TRP A 126 1.61 -8.14 -18.10
N LYS A 127 1.78 -8.54 -19.37
CA LYS A 127 2.85 -8.06 -20.25
C LYS A 127 2.90 -6.54 -20.41
N SER A 128 1.76 -5.87 -20.55
CA SER A 128 1.75 -4.41 -20.77
C SER A 128 2.30 -3.65 -19.56
N LEU A 129 1.90 -4.04 -18.35
CA LEU A 129 2.42 -3.44 -17.12
C LEU A 129 3.89 -3.77 -16.89
N TYR A 130 4.34 -5.00 -17.20
CA TYR A 130 5.78 -5.33 -17.19
C TYR A 130 6.61 -4.47 -18.18
N HIS A 131 6.12 -4.29 -19.40
CA HIS A 131 6.84 -3.52 -20.42
C HIS A 131 6.99 -2.04 -20.06
N ILE A 132 6.01 -1.47 -19.37
CA ILE A 132 6.09 -0.08 -18.93
C ILE A 132 6.91 0.06 -17.65
N SER A 133 6.77 -0.85 -16.69
CA SER A 133 7.53 -0.80 -15.43
C SER A 133 9.02 -1.03 -15.63
N SER A 134 9.41 -1.86 -16.59
CA SER A 134 10.83 -2.10 -16.93
C SER A 134 11.54 -0.89 -17.55
N LYS A 135 10.79 0.16 -17.92
CA LYS A 135 11.31 1.40 -18.51
C LYS A 135 11.21 2.60 -17.57
N PHE A 136 10.32 2.55 -16.58
CA PHE A 136 9.99 3.70 -15.75
C PHE A 136 9.93 3.31 -14.27
N GLY A 137 10.77 3.97 -13.48
CA GLY A 137 10.66 4.05 -12.03
C GLY A 137 11.21 2.88 -11.22
N TRP A 138 11.04 1.64 -11.67
CA TRP A 138 11.45 0.46 -10.89
C TRP A 138 12.93 0.10 -11.12
N GLY A 139 13.62 -0.25 -10.03
CA GLY A 139 15.01 -0.73 -10.09
C GLY A 139 15.12 -2.11 -10.75
N GLU A 140 14.19 -3.00 -10.40
CA GLU A 140 14.03 -4.30 -11.03
C GLU A 140 12.57 -4.50 -11.49
N SER A 141 12.39 -5.08 -12.67
CA SER A 141 11.09 -5.52 -13.16
C SER A 141 11.21 -6.96 -13.62
N HIS A 142 10.33 -7.81 -13.11
CA HIS A 142 10.29 -9.22 -13.45
C HIS A 142 8.90 -9.61 -13.96
N THR A 143 8.85 -10.69 -14.74
CA THR A 143 7.60 -11.23 -15.26
C THR A 143 7.57 -12.75 -15.16
N ALA A 144 6.37 -13.29 -15.06
CA ALA A 144 6.11 -14.71 -15.12
C ALA A 144 4.81 -14.98 -15.89
N LYS A 145 4.53 -16.25 -16.19
CA LYS A 145 3.37 -16.63 -17.01
C LYS A 145 2.03 -16.49 -16.29
N ASN A 146 2.02 -16.58 -14.96
CA ASN A 146 0.84 -16.59 -14.11
C ASN A 146 1.23 -16.19 -12.68
N ASP A 147 0.24 -16.11 -11.80
CA ASP A 147 0.40 -15.68 -10.41
C ASP A 147 1.30 -16.60 -9.59
N ASP A 148 1.28 -17.91 -9.80
CA ASP A 148 2.21 -18.84 -9.13
C ASP A 148 3.67 -18.58 -9.51
N GLY A 149 3.91 -18.33 -10.81
CA GLY A 149 5.23 -17.94 -11.29
C GLY A 149 5.66 -16.57 -10.74
N CYS A 150 4.72 -15.64 -10.60
CA CYS A 150 4.99 -14.34 -9.97
C CYS A 150 5.36 -14.54 -8.50
N LEU A 151 4.61 -15.34 -7.75
CA LEU A 151 4.90 -15.66 -6.34
C LEU A 151 6.28 -16.30 -6.16
N LEU A 152 6.64 -17.27 -7.01
CA LEU A 152 7.98 -17.87 -7.00
C LEU A 152 9.07 -16.81 -7.22
N LYS A 153 8.90 -15.97 -8.23
CA LYS A 153 9.84 -14.87 -8.53
C LYS A 153 9.93 -13.86 -7.39
N THR A 154 8.80 -13.51 -6.78
CA THR A 154 8.74 -12.60 -5.63
C THR A 154 9.50 -13.17 -4.44
N ASN A 155 9.40 -14.48 -4.18
CA ASN A 155 10.18 -15.13 -3.13
C ASN A 155 11.69 -15.13 -3.43
N GLU A 156 12.09 -15.35 -4.68
CA GLU A 156 13.50 -15.23 -5.09
C GLU A 156 14.03 -13.80 -4.89
N VAL A 157 13.26 -12.78 -5.28
CA VAL A 157 13.62 -11.36 -5.10
C VAL A 157 13.71 -11.00 -3.61
N LEU A 158 12.77 -11.47 -2.79
CA LEU A 158 12.79 -11.29 -1.34
C LEU A 158 14.06 -11.87 -0.69
N GLN A 159 14.58 -12.98 -1.21
CA GLN A 159 15.76 -13.64 -0.64
C GLN A 159 17.08 -13.06 -1.15
N ASN A 160 17.13 -12.67 -2.43
CA ASN A 160 18.39 -12.33 -3.10
C ASN A 160 18.63 -10.84 -3.26
N SER A 161 17.60 -10.06 -3.62
CA SER A 161 17.73 -8.61 -3.86
C SER A 161 17.39 -7.78 -2.63
N ASN A 162 16.51 -8.28 -1.75
CA ASN A 162 16.02 -7.59 -0.56
C ASN A 162 15.62 -6.10 -0.80
N PRO A 163 14.67 -5.83 -1.71
CA PRO A 163 14.32 -4.47 -2.05
C PRO A 163 13.69 -3.71 -0.88
N ASP A 164 13.79 -2.37 -0.88
CA ASP A 164 13.06 -1.51 0.05
C ASP A 164 11.57 -1.41 -0.30
N VAL A 165 11.27 -1.53 -1.59
CA VAL A 165 9.91 -1.56 -2.13
C VAL A 165 9.72 -2.80 -2.99
N LEU A 166 8.76 -3.62 -2.64
CA LEU A 166 8.37 -4.79 -3.42
C LEU A 166 6.91 -4.67 -3.84
N MET A 167 6.61 -4.89 -5.11
CA MET A 167 5.25 -5.04 -5.58
C MET A 167 5.07 -6.38 -6.30
N ILE A 168 3.98 -7.05 -5.99
CA ILE A 168 3.46 -8.18 -6.77
C ILE A 168 2.09 -7.81 -7.32
N HIS A 169 1.90 -8.10 -8.60
CA HIS A 169 0.63 -7.99 -9.32
C HIS A 169 0.05 -9.40 -9.55
N PHE A 170 -1.20 -9.60 -9.13
CA PHE A 170 -1.98 -10.82 -9.33
C PHE A 170 -3.02 -10.58 -10.43
N ASP A 171 -2.92 -11.34 -11.52
CA ASP A 171 -3.72 -11.19 -12.75
C ASP A 171 -4.92 -12.14 -12.79
N ASN A 172 -4.88 -13.23 -12.00
CA ASN A 172 -5.82 -14.35 -12.16
C ASN A 172 -7.29 -13.96 -11.90
N VAL A 173 -7.54 -12.97 -11.05
CA VAL A 173 -8.91 -12.50 -10.76
C VAL A 173 -9.51 -11.82 -11.99
N ASP A 174 -8.83 -10.85 -12.58
CA ASP A 174 -9.26 -10.19 -13.83
C ASP A 174 -9.39 -11.18 -14.99
N PHE A 175 -8.40 -12.06 -15.18
CA PHE A 175 -8.47 -13.12 -16.19
C PHE A 175 -9.72 -14.01 -16.01
N THR A 176 -10.05 -14.37 -14.77
CA THR A 176 -11.25 -15.16 -14.47
C THR A 176 -12.53 -14.37 -14.70
N GLY A 177 -12.54 -13.08 -14.37
CA GLY A 177 -13.64 -12.16 -14.66
C GLY A 177 -13.94 -12.09 -16.16
N HIS A 178 -12.92 -11.89 -16.98
CA HIS A 178 -13.04 -11.87 -18.45
C HIS A 178 -13.50 -13.20 -19.06
N THR A 179 -13.15 -14.34 -18.45
CA THR A 179 -13.48 -15.66 -18.98
C THR A 179 -14.81 -16.21 -18.49
N SER A 180 -15.33 -15.72 -17.35
CA SER A 180 -16.50 -16.35 -16.72
C SER A 180 -17.52 -15.40 -16.08
N GLY A 181 -17.19 -14.14 -15.84
CA GLY A 181 -18.07 -13.17 -15.19
C GLY A 181 -17.41 -12.51 -13.99
N PHE A 182 -17.54 -11.20 -13.82
CA PHE A 182 -17.05 -10.48 -12.64
C PHE A 182 -18.03 -10.53 -11.46
N GLU A 183 -19.24 -11.07 -11.62
CA GLU A 183 -20.27 -11.00 -10.60
C GLU A 183 -19.96 -11.84 -9.35
N PRO A 184 -20.39 -11.40 -8.14
CA PRO A 184 -20.13 -12.12 -6.89
C PRO A 184 -20.88 -13.47 -6.77
N ASP A 185 -21.87 -13.74 -7.62
CA ASP A 185 -22.53 -15.05 -7.71
C ASP A 185 -21.79 -16.03 -8.63
N ASN A 186 -20.77 -15.58 -9.38
CA ASN A 186 -19.89 -16.46 -10.14
C ASN A 186 -18.88 -17.19 -9.22
N GLU A 187 -19.14 -18.47 -8.96
CA GLU A 187 -18.25 -19.31 -8.15
C GLU A 187 -16.80 -19.40 -8.68
N LYS A 188 -16.58 -19.33 -9.99
CA LYS A 188 -15.21 -19.38 -10.56
C LYS A 188 -14.43 -18.13 -10.18
N TYR A 189 -15.08 -16.98 -10.27
CA TYR A 189 -14.50 -15.70 -9.90
C TYR A 189 -14.21 -15.62 -8.39
N ILE A 190 -15.15 -16.08 -7.55
CA ILE A 190 -14.92 -16.21 -6.09
C ILE A 190 -13.71 -17.12 -5.80
N ARG A 191 -13.62 -18.29 -6.42
CA ARG A 191 -12.47 -19.20 -6.23
C ARG A 191 -11.14 -18.59 -6.70
N ALA A 192 -11.16 -17.73 -7.72
CA ALA A 192 -9.95 -17.02 -8.15
C ALA A 192 -9.47 -16.03 -7.08
N ILE A 193 -10.40 -15.30 -6.44
CA ILE A 193 -10.10 -14.41 -5.30
C ILE A 193 -9.51 -15.21 -4.14
N GLU A 194 -10.14 -16.33 -3.75
CA GLU A 194 -9.65 -17.22 -2.68
C GLU A 194 -8.27 -17.82 -3.00
N THR A 195 -8.00 -18.11 -4.28
CA THR A 195 -6.69 -18.60 -4.73
C THR A 195 -5.61 -17.53 -4.55
N VAL A 196 -5.90 -16.28 -4.93
CA VAL A 196 -4.98 -15.16 -4.73
C VAL A 196 -4.76 -14.89 -3.24
N ASP A 197 -5.80 -14.95 -2.41
CA ASP A 197 -5.64 -14.83 -0.95
C ASP A 197 -4.71 -15.91 -0.37
N ALA A 198 -4.85 -17.17 -0.81
CA ALA A 198 -3.95 -18.25 -0.39
C ALA A 198 -2.50 -18.01 -0.84
N GLN A 199 -2.28 -17.42 -2.02
CA GLN A 199 -0.95 -17.02 -2.49
C GLN A 199 -0.38 -15.86 -1.67
N ILE A 200 -1.20 -14.88 -1.29
CA ILE A 200 -0.84 -13.81 -0.35
C ILE A 200 -0.39 -14.43 0.98
N GLY A 201 -1.12 -15.41 1.51
CA GLY A 201 -0.72 -16.13 2.74
C GLY A 201 0.68 -16.75 2.66
N LYS A 202 1.00 -17.42 1.53
CA LYS A 202 2.34 -17.97 1.27
C LYS A 202 3.42 -16.88 1.22
N LEU A 203 3.13 -15.76 0.57
CA LEU A 203 4.04 -14.61 0.49
C LEU A 203 4.29 -13.98 1.86
N LEU A 204 3.24 -13.74 2.64
CA LEU A 204 3.34 -13.19 3.98
C LEU A 204 4.12 -14.13 4.92
N TYR A 205 3.94 -15.44 4.77
CA TYR A 205 4.74 -16.44 5.48
C TYR A 205 6.22 -16.33 5.10
N ALA A 206 6.55 -16.28 3.81
CA ALA A 206 7.93 -16.11 3.35
C ALA A 206 8.55 -14.80 3.85
N LEU A 207 7.79 -13.69 3.81
CA LEU A 207 8.20 -12.38 4.29
C LEU A 207 8.60 -12.42 5.78
N LYS A 208 7.74 -12.99 6.63
CA LYS A 208 7.95 -13.08 8.09
C LYS A 208 9.13 -13.98 8.47
N ASN A 209 9.51 -14.93 7.62
CA ASN A 209 10.62 -15.85 7.86
C ASN A 209 11.97 -15.35 7.32
N ARG A 210 12.05 -14.12 6.81
CA ARG A 210 13.31 -13.54 6.36
C ARG A 210 14.26 -13.28 7.53
N PRO A 211 15.58 -13.48 7.37
CA PRO A 211 16.56 -13.22 8.43
C PRO A 211 16.51 -11.79 9.00
N GLU A 212 16.34 -10.79 8.13
CA GLU A 212 16.31 -9.38 8.52
C GLU A 212 14.92 -8.89 8.98
N TYR A 213 13.88 -9.72 8.96
CA TYR A 213 12.50 -9.28 9.22
C TYR A 213 12.34 -8.55 10.57
N LEU A 214 13.07 -8.98 11.61
CA LEU A 214 13.02 -8.34 12.93
C LEU A 214 13.63 -6.93 12.95
N ASN A 215 14.58 -6.66 12.06
CA ASN A 215 15.23 -5.36 11.86
C ASN A 215 14.47 -4.47 10.85
N GLU A 216 13.39 -4.99 10.26
CA GLU A 216 12.60 -4.31 9.24
C GLU A 216 11.24 -3.85 9.78
N ASN A 217 10.77 -2.73 9.26
CA ASN A 217 9.46 -2.16 9.55
C ASN A 217 8.63 -2.16 8.26
N TRP A 218 7.93 -3.28 8.04
CA TRP A 218 7.13 -3.50 6.84
C TRP A 218 5.77 -2.81 6.93
N LEU A 219 5.47 -1.98 5.93
CA LEU A 219 4.12 -1.53 5.61
C LEU A 219 3.60 -2.33 4.42
N ILE A 220 2.47 -3.00 4.60
CA ILE A 220 1.80 -3.76 3.55
C ILE A 220 0.63 -2.93 3.03
N LEU A 221 0.66 -2.60 1.74
CA LEU A 221 -0.40 -1.88 1.05
C LEU A 221 -1.13 -2.82 0.09
N SER A 222 -2.44 -2.69 -0.04
CA SER A 222 -3.21 -3.48 -0.99
C SER A 222 -4.41 -2.72 -1.55
N SER A 223 -4.71 -2.98 -2.82
CA SER A 223 -5.86 -2.46 -3.55
C SER A 223 -6.10 -3.33 -4.80
N THR A 224 -7.28 -3.15 -5.39
CA THR A 224 -7.48 -3.43 -6.81
C THR A 224 -7.40 -2.14 -7.62
N ASP A 225 -7.19 -2.25 -8.92
CA ASP A 225 -7.21 -1.13 -9.85
C ASP A 225 -8.63 -0.85 -10.39
N HIS A 226 -9.47 -1.87 -10.56
CA HIS A 226 -10.88 -1.74 -10.94
C HIS A 226 -11.71 -2.98 -10.57
N GLY A 227 -13.03 -2.91 -10.77
CA GLY A 227 -13.90 -4.08 -10.87
C GLY A 227 -14.44 -4.29 -12.29
N GLY A 228 -15.53 -5.04 -12.45
CA GLY A 228 -16.09 -5.39 -13.76
C GLY A 228 -17.58 -5.77 -13.74
N THR A 229 -18.17 -5.87 -14.94
CA THR A 229 -19.55 -6.30 -15.17
C THR A 229 -19.65 -7.23 -16.39
N GLY A 230 -20.38 -8.33 -16.26
CA GLY A 230 -20.37 -9.41 -17.24
C GLY A 230 -18.95 -9.90 -17.47
N LEU A 231 -18.50 -9.88 -18.72
CA LEU A 231 -17.14 -10.26 -19.12
C LEU A 231 -16.23 -9.05 -19.41
N ASN A 232 -16.65 -7.84 -19.06
CA ASN A 232 -15.96 -6.61 -19.42
C ASN A 232 -15.85 -5.63 -18.24
N HIS A 233 -15.01 -4.64 -18.42
CA HIS A 233 -14.87 -3.46 -17.57
C HIS A 233 -14.57 -2.25 -18.49
N SER A 234 -14.32 -1.06 -17.94
CA SER A 234 -14.14 0.25 -18.60
C SER A 234 -15.36 1.18 -18.55
N GLY A 235 -16.45 0.78 -17.89
CA GLY A 235 -17.61 1.59 -17.59
C GLY A 235 -17.48 2.40 -16.29
N ASN A 236 -18.58 2.98 -15.84
CA ASN A 236 -18.63 3.88 -14.69
C ASN A 236 -19.55 3.37 -13.57
N SER A 237 -19.94 2.10 -13.61
CA SER A 237 -20.81 1.51 -12.59
C SER A 237 -20.12 1.46 -11.22
N VAL A 238 -20.90 1.31 -10.16
CA VAL A 238 -20.35 1.06 -8.81
C VAL A 238 -19.49 -0.20 -8.80
N ALA A 239 -19.93 -1.26 -9.49
CA ALA A 239 -19.19 -2.52 -9.59
C ALA A 239 -17.81 -2.35 -10.23
N GLU A 240 -17.65 -1.41 -11.16
CA GLU A 240 -16.36 -1.17 -11.84
C GLU A 240 -15.46 -0.19 -11.08
N ARG A 241 -16.04 0.79 -10.38
CA ARG A 241 -15.30 1.89 -9.72
C ARG A 241 -14.98 1.62 -8.25
N LYS A 242 -15.78 0.80 -7.56
CA LYS A 242 -15.57 0.54 -6.13
C LYS A 242 -14.36 -0.38 -5.97
N ILE A 243 -13.41 0.08 -5.18
CA ILE A 243 -12.17 -0.63 -4.85
C ILE A 243 -12.00 -0.64 -3.33
N TRP A 244 -11.02 -1.39 -2.81
CA TRP A 244 -10.58 -1.22 -1.44
C TRP A 244 -9.25 -0.47 -1.39
N TRP A 245 -8.96 0.09 -0.23
CA TRP A 245 -7.63 0.57 0.13
C TRP A 245 -7.25 -0.04 1.46
N LEU A 246 -6.06 -0.61 1.56
CA LEU A 246 -5.55 -1.25 2.78
C LEU A 246 -4.13 -0.80 3.07
N ALA A 247 -3.87 -0.49 4.34
CA ALA A 247 -2.53 -0.34 4.91
C ALA A 247 -2.42 -1.13 6.21
N SER A 248 -1.52 -2.11 6.26
CA SER A 248 -1.31 -2.98 7.40
C SER A 248 0.12 -2.88 7.91
N SER A 249 0.28 -2.58 9.19
CA SER A 249 1.55 -2.60 9.90
C SER A 249 1.28 -2.70 11.41
N PRO A 250 2.11 -3.42 12.20
CA PRO A 250 1.93 -3.54 13.65
C PRO A 250 1.85 -2.21 14.41
N SER A 251 2.38 -1.12 13.83
CA SER A 251 2.38 0.22 14.42
C SER A 251 1.11 1.03 14.14
N LEU A 252 0.25 0.59 13.22
CA LEU A 252 -0.94 1.35 12.82
C LEU A 252 -2.12 1.10 13.77
N PRO A 253 -3.01 2.10 13.94
CA PRO A 253 -4.31 1.86 14.54
C PRO A 253 -5.13 0.93 13.65
N VAL A 254 -6.04 0.17 14.27
CA VAL A 254 -6.99 -0.67 13.56
C VAL A 254 -8.24 0.15 13.23
N LEU A 255 -8.35 0.60 11.99
CA LEU A 255 -9.40 1.49 11.51
C LEU A 255 -10.15 0.88 10.32
N GLU A 256 -11.46 0.96 10.37
CA GLU A 256 -12.38 0.61 9.29
C GLU A 256 -13.04 1.89 8.80
N ILE A 257 -12.79 2.27 7.55
CA ILE A 257 -13.30 3.48 6.93
C ILE A 257 -14.34 3.10 5.89
N THR A 258 -15.50 3.74 5.97
CA THR A 258 -16.51 3.69 4.91
C THR A 258 -16.94 5.08 4.53
N ALA A 259 -17.19 5.29 3.24
CA ALA A 259 -17.52 6.55 2.63
C ALA A 259 -18.68 6.33 1.66
N THR A 260 -19.50 7.38 1.51
CA THR A 260 -20.59 7.37 0.54
C THR A 260 -20.02 7.33 -0.89
N ASP A 261 -20.70 6.67 -1.82
CA ASP A 261 -20.32 6.71 -3.23
C ASP A 261 -20.27 8.15 -3.72
N PRO A 262 -19.12 8.66 -4.17
CA PRO A 262 -18.99 10.02 -4.69
C PRO A 262 -19.69 10.21 -6.05
N GLY A 263 -20.31 9.16 -6.60
CA GLY A 263 -20.84 9.12 -7.95
C GLY A 263 -19.73 8.94 -8.99
N SER A 264 -20.12 8.70 -10.24
CA SER A 264 -19.16 8.57 -11.34
C SER A 264 -18.49 9.91 -11.62
N LEU A 265 -17.20 10.00 -11.33
CA LEU A 265 -16.39 11.16 -11.64
C LEU A 265 -15.52 10.80 -12.84
N PHE A 266 -15.80 11.42 -13.99
CA PHE A 266 -14.95 11.35 -15.18
C PHE A 266 -14.27 12.72 -15.31
N TYR A 267 -12.95 12.78 -15.09
CA TYR A 267 -12.22 14.04 -15.03
C TYR A 267 -11.54 14.40 -16.35
N PRO A 268 -12.04 15.38 -17.11
CA PRO A 268 -11.26 16.00 -18.18
C PRO A 268 -10.35 17.14 -17.69
N GLU A 269 -10.59 17.70 -16.50
CA GLU A 269 -9.88 18.90 -16.03
C GLU A 269 -9.36 18.75 -14.59
N LEU A 270 -8.09 19.12 -14.40
CA LEU A 270 -7.46 19.32 -13.09
C LEU A 270 -7.40 20.82 -12.76
N PRO A 271 -7.40 21.19 -11.47
CA PRO A 271 -7.47 20.31 -10.31
C PRO A 271 -8.87 19.75 -10.11
N LEU A 272 -8.96 18.60 -9.42
CA LEU A 272 -10.20 17.98 -8.97
C LEU A 272 -11.07 19.06 -8.29
N LYS A 273 -12.12 19.54 -8.96
CA LYS A 273 -13.13 20.39 -8.33
C LYS A 273 -14.18 19.49 -7.69
N SER A 274 -13.90 19.00 -6.49
CA SER A 274 -14.92 18.56 -5.53
C SER A 274 -14.23 18.18 -4.23
N GLU A 275 -14.93 18.40 -3.11
CA GLU A 275 -14.48 18.11 -1.74
C GLU A 275 -14.37 16.60 -1.43
N LEU A 276 -14.64 15.72 -2.40
CA LEU A 276 -14.83 14.28 -2.21
C LEU A 276 -13.53 13.46 -2.09
N PRO A 277 -12.48 13.63 -2.91
CA PRO A 277 -11.26 12.82 -2.78
C PRO A 277 -10.44 13.16 -1.52
N THR A 278 -10.80 14.20 -0.76
CA THR A 278 -10.04 14.61 0.43
C THR A 278 -10.55 13.96 1.72
N GLN A 279 -11.67 13.25 1.71
CA GLN A 279 -12.31 12.72 2.94
C GLN A 279 -12.16 11.21 3.14
N TYR A 280 -11.76 10.43 2.12
CA TYR A 280 -11.55 8.99 2.23
C TYR A 280 -10.40 8.49 1.34
N PRO A 281 -9.79 7.33 1.63
CA PRO A 281 -8.70 6.80 0.81
C PRO A 281 -9.09 6.54 -0.63
N ALA A 282 -8.19 6.84 -1.56
CA ALA A 282 -8.31 6.59 -3.00
C ALA A 282 -7.10 5.81 -3.54
N ILE A 283 -7.19 5.27 -4.76
CA ILE A 283 -6.11 4.46 -5.36
C ILE A 283 -4.77 5.21 -5.44
N VAL A 284 -4.80 6.52 -5.71
CA VAL A 284 -3.60 7.38 -5.77
C VAL A 284 -2.90 7.53 -4.41
N ASP A 285 -3.60 7.25 -3.31
CA ASP A 285 -3.05 7.36 -1.95
C ASP A 285 -2.08 6.23 -1.64
N ILE A 286 -2.08 5.12 -2.38
CA ILE A 286 -1.09 4.03 -2.23
C ILE A 286 0.33 4.58 -2.38
N THR A 287 0.58 5.37 -3.44
CA THR A 287 1.89 6.01 -3.66
C THR A 287 2.24 6.99 -2.54
N ALA A 288 1.32 7.89 -2.19
CA ALA A 288 1.59 8.90 -1.17
C ALA A 288 1.87 8.27 0.21
N THR A 289 1.16 7.20 0.54
CA THR A 289 1.32 6.43 1.78
C THR A 289 2.64 5.65 1.79
N ALA A 290 3.03 5.03 0.67
CA ALA A 290 4.31 4.35 0.55
C ALA A 290 5.49 5.32 0.74
N LEU A 291 5.42 6.49 0.10
CA LEU A 291 6.46 7.53 0.21
C LEU A 291 6.56 8.09 1.64
N ASP A 292 5.44 8.37 2.30
CA ASP A 292 5.41 8.85 3.69
C ASP A 292 6.06 7.85 4.67
N HIS A 293 5.83 6.55 4.47
CA HIS A 293 6.49 5.51 5.28
C HIS A 293 8.00 5.43 5.02
N LEU A 294 8.42 5.49 3.76
CA LEU A 294 9.83 5.29 3.38
C LEU A 294 10.68 6.55 3.56
N LEU A 295 10.06 7.72 3.57
CA LEU A 295 10.69 9.03 3.74
C LEU A 295 10.11 9.73 4.98
N PRO A 296 10.43 9.28 6.21
CA PRO A 296 9.88 9.87 7.43
C PRO A 296 10.30 11.34 7.66
N GLY A 297 11.33 11.82 6.94
CA GLY A 297 11.69 13.24 6.89
C GLY A 297 10.76 14.11 6.03
N GLY A 298 9.76 13.50 5.39
CA GLY A 298 8.84 14.14 4.47
C GLY A 298 9.28 14.04 3.01
N LEU A 299 8.29 14.00 2.12
CA LEU A 299 8.49 14.10 0.67
C LEU A 299 8.77 15.57 0.28
N ASP A 300 9.61 15.81 -0.74
CA ASP A 300 9.76 17.15 -1.32
C ASP A 300 8.38 17.73 -1.67
N PRO A 301 7.95 18.86 -1.07
CA PRO A 301 6.62 19.43 -1.28
C PRO A 301 6.38 19.88 -2.73
N LYS A 302 7.43 19.92 -3.57
CA LYS A 302 7.31 20.18 -5.01
C LYS A 302 6.82 18.97 -5.80
N ILE A 303 6.82 17.77 -5.23
CA ILE A 303 6.33 16.56 -5.90
C ILE A 303 4.79 16.65 -5.95
N PRO A 304 4.19 16.77 -7.16
CA PRO A 304 2.79 17.17 -7.29
C PRO A 304 1.85 15.95 -7.25
N LEU A 305 1.89 15.17 -6.16
CA LEU A 305 0.94 14.07 -5.95
C LEU A 305 -0.48 14.61 -5.85
N ASP A 306 -1.45 13.84 -6.38
CA ASP A 306 -2.86 14.04 -6.07
C ASP A 306 -3.27 13.27 -4.81
N GLY A 307 -2.58 12.15 -4.54
CA GLY A 307 -2.80 11.35 -3.35
C GLY A 307 -2.17 11.95 -2.09
N LYS A 308 -2.61 11.44 -0.94
CA LYS A 308 -2.14 11.79 0.40
C LYS A 308 -1.95 10.54 1.25
N SER A 309 -1.13 10.65 2.29
CA SER A 309 -0.95 9.56 3.24
C SER A 309 -2.07 9.51 4.27
N TRP A 310 -2.41 8.30 4.70
CA TRP A 310 -3.39 8.02 5.75
C TRP A 310 -2.77 7.43 7.03
N LEU A 311 -1.44 7.26 7.08
CA LEU A 311 -0.75 6.64 8.23
C LEU A 311 -0.90 7.45 9.53
N HIS A 312 -1.09 8.76 9.41
CA HIS A 312 -1.19 9.70 10.53
C HIS A 312 -2.64 9.97 10.97
N LEU A 313 -3.62 9.23 10.45
CA LEU A 313 -5.01 9.37 10.89
C LEU A 313 -5.16 8.91 12.34
N ASN A 314 -5.47 9.86 13.24
CA ASN A 314 -5.58 9.62 14.68
C ASN A 314 -6.92 10.12 15.25
N PRO A 315 -8.00 9.32 15.22
CA PRO A 315 -9.28 9.70 15.81
C PRO A 315 -9.15 10.10 17.30
N PRO A 316 -9.84 11.18 17.76
CA PRO A 316 -10.79 12.03 17.05
C PRO A 316 -10.17 13.27 16.37
N GLN A 317 -8.84 13.35 16.22
CA GLN A 317 -8.16 14.49 15.61
C GLN A 317 -8.34 14.48 14.09
N PHE A 318 -9.53 14.86 13.64
CA PHE A 318 -9.89 14.96 12.23
C PHE A 318 -9.64 16.39 11.70
N PRO A 319 -9.34 16.54 10.40
CA PRO A 319 -9.30 17.86 9.77
C PRO A 319 -10.63 18.61 9.96
N GLU A 320 -10.57 19.90 10.34
CA GLU A 320 -11.77 20.73 10.50
C GLU A 320 -12.65 20.76 9.22
N THR A 321 -12.01 20.64 8.05
CA THR A 321 -12.66 20.58 6.74
C THR A 321 -13.57 19.37 6.54
N TRP A 322 -13.49 18.35 7.39
CA TRP A 322 -14.38 17.18 7.33
C TRP A 322 -15.70 17.39 8.07
N GLY A 323 -15.83 18.50 8.80
CA GLY A 323 -17.02 18.82 9.58
C GLY A 323 -17.11 18.02 10.88
N ALA A 324 -18.26 18.14 11.53
CA ALA A 324 -18.51 17.50 12.82
C ALA A 324 -18.77 15.99 12.68
N PHE A 325 -18.27 15.22 13.66
CA PHE A 325 -18.55 13.80 13.82
C PHE A 325 -19.40 13.57 15.07
N THR A 326 -20.37 12.66 14.97
CA THR A 326 -20.99 12.05 16.15
C THR A 326 -20.19 10.82 16.57
N VAL A 327 -20.04 10.59 17.87
CA VAL A 327 -19.26 9.47 18.40
C VAL A 327 -20.17 8.53 19.19
N SER A 328 -20.05 7.22 18.93
CA SER A 328 -20.65 6.17 19.74
C SER A 328 -19.62 5.10 20.09
N GLU A 329 -19.67 4.56 21.30
CA GLU A 329 -18.74 3.53 21.77
C GLU A 329 -19.51 2.27 22.19
N ASN A 330 -18.91 1.10 21.93
CA ASN A 330 -19.31 -0.18 22.51
C ASN A 330 -18.05 -0.98 22.88
N ASP A 331 -18.21 -2.11 23.57
CA ASP A 331 -17.22 -2.78 24.42
C ASP A 331 -15.78 -2.99 23.88
N ASN A 332 -15.47 -2.74 22.60
CA ASN A 332 -14.08 -2.57 22.10
C ASN A 332 -13.99 -1.68 20.83
N LYS A 333 -14.95 -0.80 20.57
CA LYS A 333 -14.99 0.01 19.34
C LYS A 333 -15.48 1.43 19.60
N ALA A 334 -14.84 2.39 18.96
CA ALA A 334 -15.37 3.74 18.77
C ALA A 334 -15.81 3.91 17.31
N ILE A 335 -17.01 4.45 17.10
CA ILE A 335 -17.56 4.74 15.78
C ILE A 335 -17.74 6.25 15.66
N PHE A 336 -17.08 6.84 14.67
CA PHE A 336 -17.15 8.24 14.31
C PHE A 336 -17.97 8.36 13.04
N THR A 337 -19.14 8.99 13.11
CA THR A 337 -20.04 9.18 11.95
C THR A 337 -20.07 10.66 11.58
N GLY A 338 -19.54 10.98 10.39
CA GLY A 338 -19.62 12.28 9.76
C GLY A 338 -20.63 12.29 8.61
N LYS A 339 -20.64 13.37 7.83
CA LYS A 339 -21.63 13.57 6.74
C LYS A 339 -21.52 12.51 5.63
N ASN A 340 -20.30 12.24 5.16
CA ASN A 340 -20.04 11.33 4.02
C ASN A 340 -19.10 10.18 4.40
N LEU A 341 -18.70 10.09 5.67
CA LEU A 341 -17.62 9.23 6.15
C LEU A 341 -18.02 8.61 7.50
N THR A 342 -17.77 7.32 7.66
CA THR A 342 -17.79 6.62 8.94
C THR A 342 -16.43 5.99 9.19
N ILE A 343 -15.91 6.15 10.40
CA ILE A 343 -14.66 5.53 10.84
C ILE A 343 -14.96 4.70 12.08
N GLN A 344 -14.68 3.41 12.04
CA GLN A 344 -14.72 2.54 13.21
C GLN A 344 -13.29 2.22 13.64
N GLN A 345 -12.94 2.59 14.86
CA GLN A 345 -11.66 2.27 15.48
C GLN A 345 -11.85 1.09 16.43
N THR A 346 -11.03 0.05 16.28
CA THR A 346 -10.94 -1.01 17.29
C THR A 346 -10.02 -0.55 18.42
N ILE A 347 -10.53 -0.60 19.65
CA ILE A 347 -9.81 -0.20 20.86
C ILE A 347 -9.20 -1.46 21.46
N ASP A 348 -7.87 -1.61 21.36
CA ASP A 348 -7.16 -2.70 22.04
C ASP A 348 -7.01 -2.36 23.53
N THR A 349 -7.91 -2.88 24.35
CA THR A 349 -7.92 -2.68 25.81
C THR A 349 -6.69 -3.30 26.51
N ARG A 350 -5.89 -4.11 25.81
CA ARG A 350 -4.66 -4.75 26.34
C ARG A 350 -3.40 -3.91 26.15
N LYS A 351 -3.46 -2.80 25.40
CA LYS A 351 -2.35 -1.86 25.21
C LYS A 351 -2.41 -0.63 26.14
N LYS A 352 -3.35 -0.61 27.09
CA LYS A 352 -3.48 0.46 28.11
C LYS A 352 -2.68 0.16 29.36
#